data_AF-A0A5C5SYR8-F1
#
_entry.id   AF-A0A5C5SYR8-F1
#
_cell.length_a   1.000
_cell.length_b   1.000
_cell.length_c   1.000
_cell.angle_alpha   90.00
_cell.angle_beta   90.00
_cell.angle_gamma   90.00
#
_symmetry.space_group_name_H-M   'P 1'
#
loop_
_entity.id
_entity.type
_entity.pdbx_description
1 polymer ?
#
loop_
_entity_poly.entity_id
_entity_poly.type
_entity_poly.pdbx_seq_one_letter_code
_entity_poly.pdbx_strand_id
1 'polypeptide(L)'
;MRFAVGLERLGSVLGVLIGVASGLDVAARPAHAQAEQYVGQWRCQLVNQTVSNNRFENYSYTFTLALYGNGSFEAQGVYYAETNGYNDPFQAQGQWQVEQGGIVGRGQAFKQSGNTPFNLVLTGYTAQSMSFRTESAYGRLAMACQR
;
A
#
# COMPACT_ATOMS: atom_id res chain seq x y z
N MET A 1 -0.48 7.40 -90.55
CA MET A 1 -0.25 8.83 -90.25
C MET A 1 -1.09 9.23 -89.06
N ARG A 2 -0.50 10.06 -88.18
CA ARG A 2 -1.08 10.83 -87.05
C ARG A 2 -1.32 10.11 -85.71
N PHE A 3 -0.33 10.33 -84.84
CA PHE A 3 -0.43 10.47 -83.39
C PHE A 3 -1.43 11.57 -82.97
N ALA A 4 -2.05 11.42 -81.80
CA ALA A 4 -1.96 12.39 -80.70
C ALA A 4 -2.66 11.86 -79.44
N VAL A 5 -1.89 11.78 -78.36
CA VAL A 5 -2.35 11.62 -76.97
C VAL A 5 -2.72 13.01 -76.46
N GLY A 6 -3.92 13.16 -75.88
CA GLY A 6 -4.43 14.41 -75.32
C GLY A 6 -4.81 14.22 -73.85
N LEU A 7 -3.97 14.80 -73.00
CA LEU A 7 -4.03 14.92 -71.54
C LEU A 7 -4.83 16.19 -71.18
N GLU A 8 -5.73 16.11 -70.18
CA GLU A 8 -6.24 17.19 -69.30
C GLU A 8 -7.63 16.81 -68.76
N ARG A 9 -8.12 17.21 -67.59
CA ARG A 9 -7.61 17.41 -66.22
C ARG A 9 -8.88 17.71 -65.38
N LEU A 10 -8.90 17.25 -64.12
CA LEU A 10 -9.59 17.83 -62.95
C LEU A 10 -11.13 17.70 -62.82
N GLY A 11 -11.54 17.19 -61.65
CA GLY A 11 -12.92 17.23 -61.17
C GLY A 11 -13.12 16.44 -59.88
N SER A 12 -12.55 16.92 -58.77
CA SER A 12 -12.76 16.43 -57.40
C SER A 12 -14.24 16.47 -57.00
N VAL A 13 -14.78 15.44 -56.32
CA VAL A 13 -15.62 15.62 -55.13
C VAL A 13 -15.50 14.39 -54.21
N LEU A 14 -15.24 14.70 -52.94
CA LEU A 14 -15.16 13.84 -51.76
C LEU A 14 -16.36 12.92 -51.55
N GLY A 15 -16.12 11.75 -50.94
CA GLY A 15 -17.17 10.92 -50.38
C GLY A 15 -16.68 9.67 -49.68
N VAL A 16 -15.78 9.77 -48.70
CA VAL A 16 -15.54 8.67 -47.76
C VAL A 16 -15.62 9.23 -46.34
N LEU A 17 -16.77 9.01 -45.70
CA LEU A 17 -16.98 9.19 -44.28
C LEU A 17 -16.30 8.01 -43.55
N ILE A 18 -15.04 8.18 -43.16
CA ILE A 18 -14.41 7.30 -42.19
C ILE A 18 -14.88 7.77 -40.81
N GLY A 19 -15.90 7.10 -40.29
CA GLY A 19 -16.31 7.22 -38.90
C GLY A 19 -15.22 6.66 -38.01
N VAL A 20 -14.29 7.51 -37.58
CA VAL A 20 -13.32 7.17 -36.53
C VAL A 20 -14.06 7.31 -35.20
N ALA A 21 -14.73 6.25 -34.79
CA ALA A 21 -15.18 6.10 -33.41
C ALA A 21 -13.94 5.79 -32.55
N SER A 22 -13.10 6.80 -32.34
CA SER A 22 -12.12 6.81 -31.26
C SER A 22 -12.87 7.13 -29.98
N GLY A 23 -13.69 6.18 -29.52
CA GLY A 23 -14.11 6.13 -28.14
C GLY A 23 -12.84 5.95 -27.33
N LEU A 24 -12.34 7.05 -26.78
CA LEU A 24 -11.28 7.08 -25.81
C LEU A 24 -11.74 6.22 -24.63
N ASP A 25 -11.33 4.95 -24.62
CA ASP A 25 -11.17 4.20 -23.39
C ASP A 25 -10.17 4.98 -22.53
N VAL A 26 -10.69 5.92 -21.74
CA VAL A 26 -9.98 6.47 -20.59
C VAL A 26 -9.80 5.27 -19.67
N ALA A 27 -8.70 4.56 -19.87
CA ALA A 27 -8.21 3.53 -18.98
C ALA A 27 -8.07 4.16 -17.59
N ALA A 28 -9.07 3.95 -16.75
CA ALA A 28 -9.01 4.30 -15.35
C ALA A 28 -7.95 3.42 -14.67
N ARG A 29 -6.71 3.89 -14.62
CA ARG A 29 -5.64 3.44 -13.72
C ARG A 29 -4.55 4.51 -13.70
N PRO A 30 -4.23 5.09 -12.52
CA PRO A 30 -3.16 4.49 -11.74
C PRO A 30 -3.33 4.69 -10.21
N ALA A 31 -4.30 4.02 -9.58
CA ALA A 31 -4.21 3.80 -8.13
C ALA A 31 -3.11 2.76 -7.79
N HIS A 32 -2.80 1.86 -8.74
CA HIS A 32 -1.80 0.80 -8.56
C HIS A 32 -0.34 1.31 -8.58
N ALA A 33 0.00 2.29 -9.42
CA ALA A 33 1.39 2.77 -9.54
C ALA A 33 1.89 3.45 -8.26
N GLN A 34 1.00 4.13 -7.50
CA GLN A 34 1.37 4.73 -6.22
C GLN A 34 1.54 3.70 -5.10
N ALA A 35 0.91 2.54 -5.23
CA ALA A 35 1.01 1.44 -4.28
C ALA A 35 2.32 0.65 -4.43
N GLU A 36 2.84 0.53 -5.66
CA GLU A 36 4.04 -0.28 -5.97
C GLU A 36 5.27 0.09 -5.13
N GLN A 37 5.46 1.36 -4.78
CA GLN A 37 6.60 1.80 -3.97
C GLN A 37 6.61 1.20 -2.55
N TYR A 38 5.44 0.85 -2.02
CA TYR A 38 5.28 0.26 -0.68
C TYR A 38 5.39 -1.27 -0.70
N VAL A 39 5.20 -1.91 -1.87
CA VAL A 39 5.20 -3.37 -2.03
C VAL A 39 6.58 -3.95 -1.69
N GLY A 40 6.58 -5.00 -0.88
CA GLY A 40 7.80 -5.66 -0.43
C GLY A 40 7.70 -6.26 0.96
N GLN A 41 8.84 -6.79 1.43
CA GLN A 41 9.02 -7.24 2.80
C GLN A 41 9.70 -6.16 3.62
N TRP A 42 9.22 -5.98 4.85
CA TRP A 42 9.66 -4.96 5.77
C TRP A 42 9.83 -5.58 7.16
N ARG A 43 10.94 -5.28 7.82
CA ARG A 43 11.16 -5.64 9.23
C ARG A 43 10.68 -4.49 10.10
N CYS A 44 9.66 -4.74 10.89
CA CYS A 44 8.96 -3.74 11.67
C CYS A 44 9.12 -3.97 13.17
N GLN A 45 9.20 -2.85 13.89
CA GLN A 45 9.08 -2.79 15.33
C GLN A 45 8.00 -1.77 15.70
N LEU A 46 7.01 -2.19 16.48
CA LEU A 46 6.03 -1.32 17.10
C LEU A 46 6.27 -1.30 18.61
N VAL A 47 6.18 -0.13 19.21
CA VAL A 47 6.31 0.06 20.65
C VAL A 47 5.17 0.94 21.14
N ASN A 48 4.49 0.47 22.18
CA ASN A 48 3.54 1.24 22.95
C ASN A 48 4.13 1.56 24.32
N GLN A 49 4.17 2.84 24.65
CA GLN A 49 4.59 3.34 25.95
C GLN A 49 3.46 4.18 26.55
N THR A 50 2.96 3.82 27.72
CA THR A 50 1.88 4.59 28.37
C THR A 50 2.41 5.80 29.14
N VAL A 51 1.55 6.78 29.42
CA VAL A 51 1.94 8.01 30.17
C VAL A 51 2.38 7.69 31.59
N SER A 52 1.77 6.69 32.22
CA SER A 52 2.16 6.19 33.54
C SER A 52 3.56 5.55 33.52
N ASN A 53 4.07 5.22 32.33
CA ASN A 53 5.26 4.39 32.11
C ASN A 53 5.20 3.08 32.90
N ASN A 54 3.98 2.57 33.09
CA ASN A 54 3.73 1.36 33.84
C ASN A 54 4.12 0.16 32.95
N ARG A 55 5.10 -0.62 33.39
CA ARG A 55 5.56 -1.83 32.67
C ARG A 55 4.44 -2.83 32.36
N PHE A 56 3.33 -2.77 33.09
CA PHE A 56 2.16 -3.62 32.89
C PHE A 56 1.35 -3.26 31.63
N GLU A 57 1.54 -2.05 31.12
CA GLU A 57 0.79 -1.46 30.00
C GLU A 57 1.67 -1.23 28.76
N ASN A 58 3.00 -1.28 28.94
CA ASN A 58 3.97 -1.22 27.87
C ASN A 58 4.04 -2.56 27.13
N TYR A 59 4.04 -2.48 25.81
CA TYR A 59 4.20 -3.64 24.95
C TYR A 59 4.92 -3.29 23.67
N SER A 60 5.49 -4.29 23.01
CA SER A 60 6.10 -4.13 21.71
C SER A 60 5.74 -5.30 20.79
N TYR A 61 5.88 -5.07 19.50
CA TYR A 61 5.80 -6.09 18.47
C TYR A 61 7.06 -6.00 17.62
N THR A 62 7.67 -7.15 17.32
CA THR A 62 8.74 -7.26 16.32
C THR A 62 8.28 -8.28 15.28
N PHE A 63 8.19 -7.85 14.02
CA PHE A 63 7.57 -8.67 12.97
C PHE A 63 8.10 -8.35 11.58
N THR A 64 7.98 -9.31 10.68
CA THR A 64 8.11 -9.09 9.23
C THR A 64 6.73 -8.79 8.67
N LEU A 65 6.62 -7.75 7.85
CA LEU A 65 5.43 -7.34 7.11
C LEU A 65 5.68 -7.53 5.62
N ALA A 66 4.83 -8.29 4.94
CA ALA A 66 4.78 -8.41 3.49
C ALA A 66 3.59 -7.63 2.96
N LEU A 67 3.86 -6.64 2.09
CA LEU A 67 2.84 -5.86 1.38
C LEU A 67 2.81 -6.33 -0.07
N TYR A 68 1.63 -6.74 -0.55
CA TYR A 68 1.43 -7.27 -1.90
C TYR A 68 0.73 -6.24 -2.80
N GLY A 69 1.05 -6.23 -4.10
CA GLY A 69 0.54 -5.25 -5.07
C GLY A 69 -0.97 -5.36 -5.38
N ASN A 70 -1.62 -6.43 -4.93
CA ASN A 70 -3.08 -6.58 -4.95
C ASN A 70 -3.78 -5.90 -3.76
N GLY A 71 -3.03 -5.24 -2.87
CA GLY A 71 -3.57 -4.59 -1.67
C GLY A 71 -3.71 -5.52 -0.47
N SER A 72 -3.28 -6.79 -0.54
CA SER A 72 -3.23 -7.63 0.67
C SER A 72 -1.92 -7.44 1.44
N PHE A 73 -1.95 -7.76 2.74
CA PHE A 73 -0.74 -7.87 3.54
C PHE A 73 -0.74 -9.13 4.40
N GLU A 74 0.46 -9.56 4.76
CA GLU A 74 0.71 -10.56 5.79
C GLU A 74 1.75 -10.00 6.77
N ALA A 75 1.60 -10.30 8.05
CA ALA A 75 2.60 -9.98 9.06
C ALA A 75 2.84 -11.21 9.94
N GLN A 76 4.09 -11.44 10.33
CA GLN A 76 4.43 -12.51 11.26
C GLN A 76 5.52 -12.05 12.21
N GLY A 77 5.35 -12.33 13.50
CA GLY A 77 6.35 -11.96 14.48
C GLY A 77 5.96 -12.35 15.88
N VAL A 78 6.44 -11.55 16.83
CA VAL A 78 6.25 -11.78 18.26
C VAL A 78 5.70 -10.51 18.90
N TYR A 79 4.65 -10.67 19.69
CA TYR A 79 4.19 -9.70 20.68
C TYR A 79 4.96 -9.90 21.98
N TYR A 80 5.50 -8.83 22.54
CA TYR A 80 6.17 -8.81 23.83
C TYR A 80 5.43 -7.89 24.80
N ALA A 81 5.03 -8.44 25.94
CA ALA A 81 4.55 -7.67 27.08
C ALA A 81 5.63 -7.60 28.16
N GLU A 82 6.06 -6.38 28.51
CA GLU A 82 7.16 -6.14 29.46
C GLU A 82 6.86 -6.74 30.84
N THR A 83 5.59 -6.75 31.22
CA THR A 83 5.05 -7.25 32.47
C THR A 83 5.51 -8.65 32.89
N ASN A 84 5.56 -9.56 31.92
CA ASN A 84 5.68 -11.00 32.19
C ASN A 84 6.89 -11.63 31.47
N GLY A 85 7.70 -10.85 30.76
CA GLY A 85 8.67 -11.41 29.81
C GLY A 85 8.00 -12.33 28.77
N TYR A 86 6.71 -12.10 28.51
CA TYR A 86 5.85 -13.00 27.76
C TYR A 86 5.95 -12.67 26.27
N ASN A 87 6.28 -13.70 25.49
CA ASN A 87 6.33 -13.65 24.04
C ASN A 87 5.14 -14.45 23.49
N ASP A 88 4.29 -13.81 22.69
CA ASP A 88 3.18 -14.47 21.97
C ASP A 88 3.44 -14.36 20.47
N PRO A 89 3.83 -15.46 19.79
CA PRO A 89 3.92 -15.47 18.35
C PRO A 89 2.58 -15.11 17.73
N PHE A 90 2.61 -14.26 16.70
CA PHE A 90 1.40 -13.88 15.98
C PHE A 90 1.62 -13.96 14.48
N GLN A 91 0.52 -14.21 13.78
CA GLN A 91 0.38 -14.00 12.35
C GLN A 91 -0.78 -13.05 12.11
N ALA A 92 -0.69 -12.15 11.15
CA ALA A 92 -1.79 -11.27 10.79
C ALA A 92 -1.93 -11.21 9.28
N GLN A 93 -3.17 -11.04 8.82
CA GLN A 93 -3.47 -10.86 7.41
C GLN A 93 -4.59 -9.84 7.24
N GLY A 94 -4.58 -9.13 6.13
CA GLY A 94 -5.60 -8.13 5.86
C GLY A 94 -5.42 -7.42 4.53
N GLN A 95 -6.01 -6.24 4.44
CA GLN A 95 -5.94 -5.36 3.27
C GLN A 95 -5.30 -4.03 3.64
N TRP A 96 -4.62 -3.42 2.69
CA TRP A 96 -4.02 -2.11 2.82
C TRP A 96 -4.31 -1.25 1.59
N GLN A 97 -4.25 0.06 1.80
CA GLN A 97 -4.41 1.07 0.76
C GLN A 97 -3.46 2.22 1.02
N VAL A 98 -3.13 2.95 -0.04
CA VAL A 98 -2.38 4.21 0.08
C VAL A 98 -3.33 5.30 0.56
N GLU A 99 -2.93 6.02 1.60
CA GLU A 99 -3.70 7.13 2.16
C GLU A 99 -2.74 8.23 2.63
N GLN A 100 -2.99 9.48 2.20
CA GLN A 100 -2.29 10.70 2.65
C GLN A 100 -0.76 10.54 2.86
N GLY A 101 -0.03 10.17 1.81
CA GLY A 101 1.44 10.08 1.85
C GLY A 101 1.99 8.82 2.53
N GLY A 102 1.12 7.90 2.92
CA GLY A 102 1.47 6.65 3.58
C GLY A 102 0.55 5.50 3.20
N ILE A 103 0.51 4.50 4.07
CA ILE A 103 -0.41 3.38 3.95
C ILE A 103 -1.22 3.19 5.23
N VAL A 104 -2.45 2.75 5.04
CA VAL A 104 -3.34 2.29 6.10
C VAL A 104 -3.74 0.85 5.79
N GLY A 105 -3.52 -0.05 6.75
CA GLY A 105 -3.88 -1.45 6.68
C GLY A 105 -4.84 -1.85 7.80
N ARG A 106 -5.80 -2.71 7.47
CA ARG A 106 -6.75 -3.30 8.42
C ARG A 106 -6.83 -4.80 8.19
N GLY A 107 -6.75 -5.57 9.26
CA GLY A 107 -6.77 -7.02 9.22
C GLY A 107 -7.04 -7.64 10.57
N GLN A 108 -6.72 -8.93 10.67
CA GLN A 108 -6.81 -9.68 11.91
C GLN A 108 -5.48 -10.33 12.23
N ALA A 109 -5.09 -10.26 13.50
CA ALA A 109 -4.00 -11.02 14.07
C ALA A 109 -4.54 -12.27 14.77
N PHE A 110 -3.87 -13.39 14.53
CA PHE A 110 -4.09 -14.70 15.12
C PHE A 110 -2.94 -14.98 16.07
N LYS A 111 -3.27 -15.21 17.34
CA LYS A 111 -2.34 -15.51 18.43
C LYS A 111 -2.86 -16.71 19.22
N GLN A 112 -2.01 -17.34 20.02
CA GLN A 112 -2.45 -18.40 20.91
C GLN A 112 -3.46 -17.87 21.95
N SER A 113 -3.29 -16.63 22.39
CA SER A 113 -4.19 -15.93 23.31
C SER A 113 -5.54 -15.55 22.70
N GLY A 114 -5.69 -15.62 21.37
CA GLY A 114 -6.92 -15.31 20.65
C GLY A 114 -6.71 -14.38 19.46
N ASN A 115 -7.80 -14.15 18.72
CA ASN A 115 -7.78 -13.31 17.53
C ASN A 115 -8.10 -11.85 17.89
N THR A 116 -7.32 -10.91 17.37
CA THR A 116 -7.48 -9.48 17.67
C THR A 116 -7.30 -8.62 16.43
N PRO A 117 -8.02 -7.49 16.30
CA PRO A 117 -7.81 -6.54 15.21
C PRO A 117 -6.34 -6.14 15.03
N PHE A 118 -5.88 -6.10 13.78
CA PHE A 118 -4.54 -5.64 13.44
C PHE A 118 -4.66 -4.43 12.51
N ASN A 119 -4.28 -3.26 13.01
CA ASN A 119 -4.28 -2.01 12.25
C ASN A 119 -2.85 -1.55 12.01
N LEU A 120 -2.56 -1.22 10.76
CA LEU A 120 -1.28 -0.70 10.31
C LEU A 120 -1.49 0.75 9.85
N VAL A 121 -0.67 1.67 10.35
CA VAL A 121 -0.60 3.04 9.85
C VAL A 121 0.87 3.37 9.73
N LEU A 122 1.30 3.76 8.52
CA LEU A 122 2.68 4.13 8.22
C LEU A 122 2.66 5.35 7.33
N THR A 123 3.08 6.50 7.86
CA THR A 123 2.94 7.81 7.22
C THR A 123 4.27 8.45 6.84
N GLY A 124 5.36 8.12 7.54
CA GLY A 124 6.71 8.44 7.09
C GLY A 124 7.16 7.36 6.11
N TYR A 125 7.52 7.72 4.88
CA TYR A 125 8.01 6.78 3.87
C TYR A 125 9.26 7.28 3.18
N THR A 126 10.20 6.36 2.98
CA THR A 126 11.35 6.44 2.07
C THR A 126 11.52 5.08 1.41
N ALA A 127 12.37 4.98 0.38
CA ALA A 127 12.64 3.70 -0.28
C ALA A 127 13.15 2.58 0.66
N GLN A 128 13.71 2.94 1.82
CA GLN A 128 14.35 2.01 2.78
C GLN A 128 13.66 1.94 4.14
N SER A 129 12.74 2.86 4.44
CA SER A 129 12.10 2.92 5.74
C SER A 129 10.67 3.42 5.69
N MET A 130 9.85 2.87 6.57
CA MET A 130 8.52 3.38 6.89
C MET A 130 8.38 3.63 8.38
N SER A 131 7.60 4.63 8.78
CA SER A 131 7.37 4.89 10.19
C SER A 131 6.03 5.54 10.47
N PHE A 132 5.63 5.47 11.73
CA PHE A 132 4.49 6.18 12.29
C PHE A 132 4.80 6.51 13.75
N ARG A 133 4.33 7.67 14.20
CA ARG A 133 4.35 8.05 15.61
C ARG A 133 3.10 8.85 15.91
N THR A 134 2.48 8.54 17.04
CA THR A 134 1.39 9.34 17.60
C THR A 134 1.59 9.49 19.10
N GLU A 135 1.12 10.61 19.61
CA GLU A 135 1.15 10.96 21.04
C GLU A 135 -0.24 11.41 21.44
N SER A 136 -0.71 10.91 22.57
CA SER A 136 -2.03 11.23 23.12
C SER A 136 -1.93 11.35 24.64
N ALA A 137 -3.05 11.71 25.28
CA ALA A 137 -3.17 11.69 26.74
C ALA A 137 -2.96 10.29 27.36
N TYR A 138 -3.01 9.22 26.56
CA TYR A 138 -2.87 7.83 27.02
C TYR A 138 -1.47 7.26 26.82
N GLY A 139 -0.65 7.87 25.96
CA GLY A 139 0.72 7.42 25.74
C GLY A 139 1.23 7.75 24.35
N ARG A 140 2.35 7.09 24.03
CA ARG A 140 3.05 7.19 22.76
C ARG A 140 3.02 5.82 22.09
N LEU A 141 2.60 5.82 20.83
CA LEU A 141 2.65 4.66 19.96
C LEU A 141 3.58 5.00 18.81
N ALA A 142 4.59 4.16 18.57
CA ALA A 142 5.52 4.33 17.48
C ALA A 142 5.70 3.01 16.73
N MET A 143 5.80 3.09 15.40
CA MET A 143 6.16 1.98 14.53
C MET A 143 7.29 2.44 13.62
N ALA A 144 8.30 1.59 13.44
CA ALA A 144 9.36 1.77 12.46
C ALA A 144 9.54 0.47 11.70
N CYS A 145 9.70 0.57 10.39
CA CYS A 145 9.89 -0.53 9.47
C CYS A 145 11.09 -0.23 8.57
N GLN A 146 11.89 -1.25 8.27
CA GLN A 146 13.07 -1.16 7.42
C GLN A 146 13.08 -2.29 6.40
N ARG A 147 13.63 -2.02 5.22
CA ARG A 147 13.76 -2.99 4.14
C ARG A 147 15.09 -3.75 4.20
#